data_AF-A0A9P6QYF6-F1
#
_entry.id   AF-A0A9P6QYF6-F1
#
_cell.length_a   1.000
_cell.length_b   1.000
_cell.length_c   1.000
_cell.angle_alpha   90.00
_cell.angle_beta   90.00
_cell.angle_gamma   90.00
#
_symmetry.space_group_name_H-M   'P 1'
#
loop_
_entity.id
_entity.type
_entity.pdbx_description
1 polymer ?
#
loop_
_entity_poly.entity_id
_entity_poly.type
_entity_poly.pdbx_seq_one_letter_code
_entity_poly.pdbx_strand_id
1 'polypeptide(L)'
;MQLHQNRTLPMHGQHNHSHNGTVGPNGQVSSDDCSNAQPTNNRRKKASRACFHCQKAHLTCDDARPCQRCVKRDLAGSCTDGVRKKAKYLQESQQRAAEQAKIEQQQQQQQQQTQTTTITRGE
;
A
#
# COMPACT_ATOMS: atom_id res chain seq x y z
N MET A 1 -30.98 0.25 51.61
CA MET A 1 -29.82 0.49 50.72
C MET A 1 -29.93 -0.45 49.53
N GLN A 2 -29.76 0.13 48.35
CA GLN A 2 -30.40 -0.22 47.09
C GLN A 2 -29.98 -1.57 46.48
N LEU A 3 -30.99 -2.33 46.04
CA LEU A 3 -30.86 -3.48 45.15
C LEU A 3 -30.38 -2.99 43.77
N HIS A 4 -29.16 -3.33 43.40
CA HIS A 4 -28.64 -3.05 42.07
C HIS A 4 -29.23 -4.05 41.07
N GLN A 5 -30.20 -3.59 40.29
CA GLN A 5 -30.78 -4.34 39.19
C GLN A 5 -29.78 -4.33 38.02
N ASN A 6 -29.11 -5.46 37.78
CA ASN A 6 -28.31 -5.68 36.57
C ASN A 6 -29.24 -5.78 35.35
N ARG A 7 -29.45 -4.65 34.67
CA ARG A 7 -30.15 -4.60 33.38
C ARG A 7 -29.19 -5.03 32.27
N THR A 8 -29.21 -6.31 31.92
CA THR A 8 -28.69 -6.84 30.66
C THR A 8 -29.46 -6.22 29.49
N LEU A 9 -28.78 -5.45 28.65
CA LEU A 9 -29.34 -4.94 27.39
C LEU A 9 -29.23 -6.05 26.32
N PRO A 10 -30.30 -6.35 25.56
CA PRO A 10 -30.20 -7.26 24.42
C PRO A 10 -29.44 -6.57 23.28
N MET A 11 -28.25 -7.11 22.97
CA MET A 11 -27.51 -6.79 21.75
C MET A 11 -28.32 -7.29 20.55
N HIS A 12 -28.86 -6.37 19.76
CA HIS A 12 -29.50 -6.68 18.48
C HIS A 12 -28.45 -7.22 17.52
N GLY A 13 -28.41 -8.54 17.43
CA GLY A 13 -27.53 -9.27 16.54
C GLY A 13 -28.00 -9.21 15.08
N GLN A 14 -27.01 -9.09 14.20
CA GLN A 14 -26.91 -9.75 12.90
C GLN A 14 -27.68 -9.13 11.72
N HIS A 15 -27.13 -8.07 11.12
CA HIS A 15 -27.40 -7.76 9.72
C HIS A 15 -26.58 -8.72 8.83
N ASN A 16 -27.21 -9.82 8.40
CA ASN A 16 -26.65 -10.75 7.42
C ASN A 16 -26.86 -10.16 6.01
N HIS A 17 -25.87 -9.41 5.50
CA HIS A 17 -25.86 -9.02 4.09
C HIS A 17 -25.47 -10.26 3.26
N SER A 18 -26.50 -11.01 2.87
CA SER A 18 -26.40 -12.11 1.91
C SER A 18 -26.04 -11.55 0.53
N HIS A 19 -24.75 -11.56 0.19
CA HIS A 19 -24.31 -11.46 -1.20
C HIS A 19 -24.55 -12.81 -1.90
N ASN A 20 -25.71 -12.95 -2.52
CA ASN A 20 -25.98 -14.07 -3.41
C ASN A 20 -25.04 -13.97 -4.63
N GLY A 21 -24.02 -14.83 -4.65
CA GLY A 21 -23.15 -15.04 -5.80
C GLY A 21 -23.92 -15.73 -6.91
N THR A 22 -24.45 -14.95 -7.85
CA THR A 22 -24.88 -15.47 -9.14
C THR A 22 -23.64 -15.69 -10.00
N VAL A 23 -23.25 -16.95 -10.14
CA VAL A 23 -22.30 -17.44 -11.13
C VAL A 23 -22.90 -17.28 -12.52
N GLY A 24 -22.34 -16.40 -13.33
CA GLY A 24 -22.58 -16.34 -14.77
C GLY A 24 -21.48 -17.11 -15.50
N PRO A 25 -21.79 -18.09 -16.36
CA PRO A 25 -20.78 -18.84 -17.11
C PRO A 25 -20.46 -18.09 -18.40
N ASN A 26 -19.24 -17.57 -18.54
CA ASN A 26 -18.44 -17.65 -19.78
C ASN A 26 -17.10 -16.95 -19.58
N GLY A 27 -16.04 -17.55 -20.13
CA GLY A 27 -14.62 -17.22 -19.94
C GLY A 27 -14.27 -15.74 -20.13
N GLN A 28 -13.12 -15.27 -19.67
CA GLN A 28 -11.81 -15.81 -19.97
C GLN A 28 -10.84 -15.49 -18.83
N VAL A 29 -10.06 -16.50 -18.42
CA VAL A 29 -8.82 -16.30 -17.68
C VAL A 29 -7.80 -15.75 -18.66
N SER A 30 -7.21 -14.59 -18.38
CA SER A 30 -6.03 -14.12 -19.09
C SER A 30 -4.90 -14.00 -18.07
N SER A 31 -4.16 -15.10 -18.01
CA SER A 31 -2.80 -15.21 -17.50
C SER A 31 -1.86 -14.27 -18.28
N ASP A 32 -0.77 -13.97 -17.61
CA ASP A 32 0.36 -13.13 -17.97
C ASP A 32 0.82 -13.24 -19.44
N ASP A 33 1.00 -12.09 -20.12
CA ASP A 33 2.05 -11.91 -21.13
C ASP A 33 2.38 -10.42 -21.35
N CYS A 34 3.67 -10.16 -21.47
CA CYS A 34 4.29 -8.87 -21.72
C CYS A 34 4.60 -8.70 -23.22
N SER A 35 3.74 -8.02 -23.98
CA SER A 35 4.16 -7.31 -25.21
C SER A 35 3.10 -6.36 -25.76
N ASN A 36 3.62 -5.25 -26.27
CA ASN A 36 2.95 -4.14 -26.92
C ASN A 36 2.03 -4.57 -28.08
N ALA A 37 0.71 -4.42 -27.92
CA ALA A 37 -0.23 -4.32 -29.04
C ALA A 37 -1.44 -3.48 -28.63
N GLN A 38 -1.56 -2.30 -29.24
CA GLN A 38 -2.66 -1.36 -29.14
C GLN A 38 -4.00 -1.97 -29.59
N PRO A 39 -5.07 -1.85 -28.79
CA PRO A 39 -6.42 -1.74 -29.33
C PRO A 39 -6.80 -0.25 -29.41
N THR A 40 -7.11 0.22 -30.62
CA THR A 40 -7.71 1.52 -30.93
C THR A 40 -9.13 1.60 -30.37
N ASN A 41 -9.25 1.62 -29.04
CA ASN A 41 -10.51 1.89 -28.36
C ASN A 41 -10.43 3.31 -27.79
N ASN A 42 -11.25 4.21 -28.33
CA ASN A 42 -11.53 5.54 -27.77
C ASN A 42 -12.22 5.47 -26.39
N ARG A 43 -12.11 4.34 -25.66
CA ARG A 43 -12.36 4.30 -24.22
C ARG A 43 -11.38 5.26 -23.61
N ARG A 44 -11.92 6.31 -23.00
CA ARG A 44 -11.21 7.14 -22.04
C ARG A 44 -10.43 6.20 -21.14
N LYS A 45 -9.11 6.24 -21.29
CA LYS A 45 -8.19 5.45 -20.47
C LYS A 45 -8.58 5.73 -19.03
N LYS A 46 -8.70 4.71 -18.21
CA LYS A 46 -9.07 4.91 -16.81
C LYS A 46 -7.89 5.58 -16.12
N ALA A 47 -8.15 6.67 -15.40
CA ALA A 47 -7.21 7.30 -14.48
C ALA A 47 -6.45 6.23 -13.71
N SER A 48 -5.15 6.12 -13.96
CA SER A 48 -4.27 5.22 -13.22
C SER A 48 -4.31 5.55 -11.73
N ARG A 49 -4.59 6.82 -11.40
CA ARG A 49 -4.73 7.30 -10.03
C ARG A 49 -5.79 8.39 -9.89
N ALA A 50 -6.74 8.18 -8.99
CA ALA A 50 -7.71 9.21 -8.63
C ALA A 50 -7.01 10.40 -7.91
N CYS A 51 -7.52 11.61 -8.11
CA CYS A 51 -7.11 12.76 -7.31
C CYS A 51 -7.56 12.62 -5.86
N PHE A 52 -6.94 13.36 -4.94
CA PHE A 52 -7.25 13.32 -3.52
C PHE A 52 -8.74 13.62 -3.23
N HIS A 53 -9.31 14.61 -3.91
CA HIS A 53 -10.72 15.00 -3.73
C HIS A 53 -11.70 13.92 -4.21
N CYS A 54 -11.43 13.30 -5.34
CA CYS A 54 -12.24 12.18 -5.85
C CYS A 54 -12.04 10.91 -5.02
N GLN A 55 -10.83 10.69 -4.49
CA GLN A 55 -10.55 9.59 -3.59
C GLN A 55 -11.35 9.74 -2.28
N LYS A 56 -11.34 10.92 -1.65
CA LYS A 56 -12.11 11.17 -0.41
C LYS A 56 -13.62 11.07 -0.62
N ALA A 57 -14.11 11.51 -1.77
CA ALA A 57 -15.53 11.45 -2.12
C ALA A 57 -15.96 10.07 -2.65
N HIS A 58 -15.04 9.12 -2.82
CA HIS A 58 -15.28 7.82 -3.48
C HIS A 58 -15.96 7.96 -4.87
N LEU A 59 -15.50 8.93 -5.66
CA LEU A 59 -16.02 9.22 -7.00
C LEU A 59 -15.02 8.83 -8.09
N THR A 60 -15.53 8.54 -9.28
CA THR A 60 -14.70 8.33 -10.47
C THR A 60 -13.92 9.59 -10.82
N CYS A 61 -12.61 9.46 -10.97
CA CYS A 61 -11.69 10.53 -11.35
C CYS A 61 -11.33 10.43 -12.83
N ASP A 62 -11.10 11.58 -13.46
CA ASP A 62 -10.59 11.72 -14.83
C ASP A 62 -9.04 11.80 -14.83
N ASP A 63 -8.41 11.48 -15.97
CA ASP A 63 -6.95 11.45 -16.16
C ASP A 63 -6.30 12.83 -16.37
N ALA A 64 -7.09 13.84 -16.75
CA ALA A 64 -6.59 15.20 -16.87
C ALA A 64 -6.29 15.81 -15.49
N ARG A 65 -5.17 16.52 -15.35
CA ARG A 65 -4.78 17.24 -14.13
C ARG A 65 -4.81 18.75 -14.44
N PRO A 66 -5.66 19.57 -13.77
CA PRO A 66 -6.68 19.23 -12.76
C PRO A 66 -7.86 18.42 -13.33
N CYS A 67 -8.44 17.55 -12.50
CA CYS A 67 -9.53 16.68 -12.94
C CYS A 67 -10.77 17.48 -13.36
N GLN A 68 -11.48 17.08 -14.42
CA GLN A 68 -12.68 17.80 -14.90
C GLN A 68 -13.72 17.98 -13.79
N ARG A 69 -13.86 16.97 -12.93
CA ARG A 69 -14.73 17.04 -11.75
C ARG A 69 -14.25 18.03 -10.68
N CYS A 70 -12.96 18.33 -10.63
CA CYS A 70 -12.35 19.29 -9.72
C CYS A 70 -12.54 20.72 -10.26
N VAL A 71 -12.46 20.89 -11.58
CA VAL A 71 -12.79 22.15 -12.27
C VAL A 71 -14.25 22.53 -12.05
N LYS A 72 -15.20 21.60 -12.25
CA LYS A 72 -16.63 21.84 -12.02
C LYS A 72 -17.02 22.15 -10.56
N ARG A 73 -16.13 21.89 -9.61
CA ARG A 73 -16.33 22.14 -8.17
C ARG A 73 -15.48 23.30 -7.66
N ASP A 74 -14.79 24.01 -8.56
CA ASP A 74 -13.87 25.10 -8.23
C ASP A 74 -12.73 24.69 -7.28
N LEU A 75 -12.41 23.39 -7.23
CA LEU A 75 -11.31 22.79 -6.46
C LEU A 75 -10.09 22.50 -7.33
N ALA A 76 -10.02 23.07 -8.54
CA ALA A 76 -8.92 22.88 -9.46
C ALA A 76 -7.57 23.27 -8.85
N GLY A 77 -7.52 24.34 -8.06
CA GLY A 77 -6.30 24.82 -7.41
C GLY A 77 -5.74 23.91 -6.32
N SER A 78 -6.55 23.02 -5.74
CA SER A 78 -6.12 22.03 -4.74
C SER A 78 -6.17 20.59 -5.26
N CYS A 79 -6.34 20.41 -6.58
CA CYS A 79 -6.43 19.09 -7.19
C CYS A 79 -5.06 18.40 -7.24
N THR A 80 -4.76 17.62 -6.20
CA THR A 80 -3.52 16.83 -6.11
C THR A 80 -3.76 15.35 -6.44
N ASP A 81 -2.72 14.66 -6.93
CA ASP A 81 -2.72 13.21 -7.08
C ASP A 81 -2.76 12.51 -5.72
N GLY A 82 -3.60 11.48 -5.57
CA GLY A 82 -3.59 10.66 -4.36
C GLY A 82 -2.24 9.96 -4.21
N VAL A 83 -1.57 10.15 -3.06
CA VAL A 83 -0.30 9.45 -2.75
C VAL A 83 -0.62 8.03 -2.29
N ARG A 84 -0.03 7.02 -2.93
CA ARG A 84 -0.12 5.62 -2.47
C ARG A 84 0.89 5.41 -1.35
N LYS A 85 0.47 4.81 -0.24
CA LYS A 85 1.39 4.39 0.82
C LYS A 85 2.41 3.40 0.22
N LYS A 86 3.70 3.61 0.49
CA LYS A 86 4.74 2.64 0.15
C LYS A 86 4.42 1.33 0.87
N ALA A 87 4.61 0.22 0.18
CA ALA A 87 4.30 -1.08 0.74
C ALA A 87 5.23 -1.38 1.93
N LYS A 88 4.69 -2.02 2.97
CA LYS A 88 5.41 -2.32 4.22
C LYS A 88 6.73 -3.06 3.99
N TYR A 89 6.77 -3.96 3.01
CA TYR A 89 7.96 -4.75 2.65
C TYR A 89 9.16 -3.91 2.19
N LEU A 90 8.91 -2.69 1.69
CA LEU A 90 9.96 -1.78 1.23
C LEU A 90 10.67 -1.07 2.40
N GLN A 91 10.06 -0.99 3.58
CA GLN A 91 10.68 -0.40 4.78
C GLN A 91 11.47 -1.45 5.57
N GLU A 92 10.93 -2.66 5.68
CA GLU A 92 11.58 -3.76 6.40
C GLU A 92 12.86 -4.24 5.70
N SER A 93 12.90 -4.16 4.37
CA SER A 93 14.12 -4.42 3.57
C SER A 93 15.21 -3.37 3.78
N GLN A 94 14.87 -2.10 3.95
CA GLN A 94 15.85 -1.05 4.26
C GLN A 94 16.46 -1.23 5.65
N GLN A 95 15.65 -1.63 6.64
CA GLN A 95 16.14 -1.94 7.98
C GLN A 95 17.07 -3.15 7.99
N ARG A 96 16.68 -4.26 7.33
CA ARG A 96 17.54 -5.45 7.23
C ARG A 96 18.84 -5.19 6.48
N ALA A 97 18.79 -4.45 5.37
CA ALA A 97 19.99 -4.09 4.61
C ALA A 97 20.93 -3.18 5.42
N ALA A 98 20.38 -2.21 6.15
CA ALA A 98 21.18 -1.34 7.02
C ALA A 98 21.81 -2.11 8.19
N GLU A 99 21.13 -3.14 8.72
CA GLU A 99 21.64 -3.97 9.80
C GLU A 99 22.72 -4.95 9.34
N GLN A 100 22.55 -5.57 8.15
CA GLN A 100 23.59 -6.40 7.53
C GLN A 100 24.88 -5.62 7.28
N ALA A 101 24.79 -4.39 6.78
CA ALA A 101 25.96 -3.54 6.55
C ALA A 101 26.73 -3.21 7.86
N LYS A 102 26.02 -3.09 9.00
CA LYS A 102 26.66 -2.85 10.30
C LYS A 102 27.39 -4.09 10.82
N ILE A 103 26.80 -5.28 10.65
CA ILE A 103 27.42 -6.54 11.06
C ILE A 103 28.72 -6.76 10.30
N GLU A 104 28.72 -6.50 8.98
CA GLU A 104 29.89 -6.67 8.13
C GLU A 104 31.02 -5.69 8.48
N GLN A 105 30.70 -4.43 8.81
CA GLN A 105 31.67 -3.45 9.32
C GLN A 105 32.28 -3.87 10.67
N GLN A 106 31.48 -4.44 11.58
CA GLN A 106 31.98 -4.94 12.87
C GLN A 106 32.93 -6.14 12.71
N GLN A 107 32.63 -7.05 11.79
CA GLN A 107 33.49 -8.21 11.52
C GLN A 107 34.86 -7.79 10.97
N GLN A 108 34.91 -6.78 10.09
CA GLN A 108 36.18 -6.25 9.56
C GLN A 108 37.04 -5.58 10.65
N GLN A 109 36.42 -4.98 11.67
CA GLN A 109 37.16 -4.39 12.80
C GLN A 109 37.72 -5.47 13.75
N GLN A 110 36.98 -6.55 14.00
CA GLN A 110 37.49 -7.66 14.82
C GLN A 110 38.67 -8.39 14.17
N GLN A 111 38.66 -8.57 12.85
CA GLN A 111 39.75 -9.23 12.11
C GLN A 111 41.06 -8.45 12.12
N GLN A 112 41.01 -7.11 12.25
CA GLN A 112 42.21 -6.28 12.33
C GLN A 112 42.83 -6.32 13.73
N GLN A 113 42.02 -6.45 14.78
CA GLN A 113 42.49 -6.55 16.17
C GLN A 113 43.13 -7.91 16.48
N THR A 114 42.62 -9.00 15.92
CA THR A 114 43.18 -10.36 16.13
C THR A 114 44.55 -10.53 15.49
N GLN A 115 44.81 -9.87 14.36
CA GLN A 115 46.11 -9.91 13.67
C GLN A 115 47.20 -9.07 14.35
N THR A 116 46.82 -7.97 15.03
CA THR A 116 47.78 -7.12 15.75
C THR A 116 48.17 -7.70 17.10
N THR A 117 47.26 -8.43 17.75
CA THR A 117 47.50 -9.01 19.09
C THR A 117 48.39 -10.27 19.04
N THR A 118 48.44 -10.99 17.92
CA THR A 118 49.29 -12.19 17.76
C THR A 118 50.75 -11.87 17.47
N ILE A 119 51.07 -10.65 17.02
CA ILE A 119 52.43 -10.25 16.63
C ILE A 119 53.23 -9.68 17.83
N THR A 120 52.59 -9.17 18.88
CA THR A 120 53.27 -8.51 20.02
C THR A 120 53.47 -9.40 21.27
N ARG A 121 53.34 -10.73 21.18
CA ARG A 121 53.49 -11.66 22.33
C ARG A 121 54.64 -12.66 22.12
N GLY A 122 55.80 -12.18 21.69
CA GLY A 122 56.95 -13.03 21.48
C GLY A 122 58.26 -12.28 21.35
N GLU A 123 58.67 -11.53 22.38
CA GLU A 123 60.06 -11.23 22.73
C GLU A 123 60.20 -11.13 24.25
#